data_AF-A0A7L1GJA0-F1
#
_entry.id   AF-A0A7L1GJA0-F1
#
_cell.length_a   1.000
_cell.length_b   1.000
_cell.length_c   1.000
_cell.angle_alpha   90.00
_cell.angle_beta   90.00
_cell.angle_gamma   90.00
#
_symmetry.space_group_name_H-M   'P 1'
#
loop_
_entity.id
_entity.type
_entity.pdbx_description
1 polymer ?
#
loop_
_entity_poly.entity_id
_entity_poly.type
_entity_poly.pdbx_seq_one_letter_code
_entity_poly.pdbx_strand_id
1 'polypeptide(L)'
;SETQVVEETEEVFRSYAFYRYRQEREEGGEEVPLDPEIEEFQQEEVSSTGSQVGRRLAIIGDDINERYDEEFRCMLKSLQPNKDN
;
A
#
# COMPACT_ATOMS: atom_id res chain seq x y z
N SER A 1 16.49 -16.10 5.56
CA SER A 1 17.31 -16.23 4.33
C SER A 1 16.72 -15.33 3.25
N GLU A 2 17.36 -15.16 2.09
CA GLU A 2 16.74 -14.41 0.97
C GLU A 2 15.38 -15.00 0.58
N THR A 3 15.28 -16.32 0.50
CA THR A 3 14.01 -17.03 0.22
C THR A 3 12.92 -16.73 1.24
N GLN A 4 13.27 -16.70 2.53
CA GLN A 4 12.31 -16.37 3.58
C GLN A 4 11.81 -14.92 3.47
N VAL A 5 12.67 -13.98 3.08
CA VAL A 5 12.26 -12.58 2.88
C VAL A 5 11.26 -12.50 1.74
N VAL A 6 11.46 -13.24 0.65
CA VAL A 6 10.50 -13.31 -0.47
C VAL A 6 9.14 -13.82 0.01
N GLU A 7 9.12 -14.89 0.81
CA GLU A 7 7.89 -15.46 1.37
C GLU A 7 7.17 -14.48 2.30
N GLU A 8 7.90 -13.74 3.14
CA GLU A 8 7.33 -12.76 4.08
C GLU A 8 6.90 -11.45 3.39
N THR A 9 7.44 -11.14 2.21
CA THR A 9 7.19 -9.86 1.52
C THR A 9 5.73 -9.69 1.13
N GLU A 10 5.06 -10.77 0.72
CA GLU A 10 3.66 -10.70 0.30
C GLU A 10 2.76 -10.21 1.45
N GLU A 11 2.94 -10.77 2.65
CA GLU A 11 2.19 -10.38 3.84
C GLU A 11 2.47 -8.92 4.24
N VAL A 12 3.75 -8.53 4.23
CA VAL A 12 4.17 -7.15 4.54
C VAL A 12 3.54 -6.17 3.54
N PHE A 13 3.54 -6.50 2.26
CA PHE A 13 3.00 -5.64 1.21
C PHE A 13 1.48 -5.49 1.32
N ARG A 14 0.73 -6.58 1.49
CA ARG A 14 -0.73 -6.54 1.66
C ARG A 14 -1.14 -5.65 2.83
N SER A 15 -0.47 -5.81 3.98
CA SER A 15 -0.74 -4.97 5.15
C SER A 15 -0.34 -3.51 4.91
N TYR A 16 0.82 -3.26 4.30
CA TYR A 16 1.24 -1.90 3.92
C TYR A 16 0.21 -1.21 3.03
N ALA A 17 -0.21 -1.85 1.93
CA ALA A 17 -1.18 -1.32 0.98
C ALA A 17 -2.51 -0.99 1.65
N PHE A 18 -3.00 -1.89 2.52
CA PHE A 18 -4.23 -1.69 3.28
C PHE A 18 -4.17 -0.46 4.20
N TYR A 19 -3.13 -0.34 5.02
CA TYR A 19 -3.02 0.81 5.94
C TYR A 19 -2.76 2.13 5.22
N ARG A 20 -2.02 2.12 4.09
CA ARG A 20 -1.85 3.30 3.24
C ARG A 20 -3.17 3.75 2.61
N TYR A 21 -3.88 2.84 1.96
CA TYR A 21 -5.19 3.12 1.35
C TYR A 21 -6.17 3.68 2.38
N ARG A 22 -6.24 3.06 3.57
CA ARG A 22 -7.13 3.53 4.63
C ARG A 22 -6.77 4.92 5.12
N GLN A 23 -5.48 5.22 5.28
CA GLN A 23 -5.04 6.56 5.67
C GLN A 23 -5.40 7.60 4.60
N GLU A 24 -5.14 7.30 3.33
CA GLU A 24 -5.50 8.17 2.20
C GLU A 24 -7.01 8.40 2.15
N ARG A 25 -7.84 7.39 2.41
CA ARG A 25 -9.30 7.51 2.53
C ARG A 25 -9.73 8.41 3.70
N GLU A 26 -9.03 8.33 4.83
CA GLU A 26 -9.29 9.16 6.01
C GLU A 26 -8.91 10.64 5.77
N GLU A 27 -7.87 10.91 4.97
CA GLU A 27 -7.37 12.26 4.66
C GLU A 27 -8.04 12.91 3.43
N GLY A 28 -8.13 12.16 2.33
CA GLY A 28 -8.65 12.61 1.04
C GLY A 28 -10.14 12.32 0.81
N GLY A 29 -10.79 11.55 1.70
CA GLY A 29 -12.23 11.30 1.67
C GLY A 29 -12.72 10.70 0.34
N GLU A 30 -13.72 11.32 -0.26
CA GLU A 30 -14.36 10.84 -1.50
C GLU A 30 -13.47 10.98 -2.75
N GLU A 31 -12.36 11.72 -2.69
CA GLU A 31 -11.43 11.84 -3.83
C GLU A 31 -10.58 10.59 -4.03
N VAL A 32 -10.44 9.76 -2.99
CA VAL A 32 -9.72 8.49 -3.08
C VAL A 32 -10.68 7.41 -3.59
N PRO A 33 -10.42 6.82 -4.77
CA PRO A 33 -11.30 5.84 -5.37
C PRO A 33 -11.39 4.60 -4.48
N LEU A 34 -12.56 3.95 -4.47
CA LEU A 34 -12.72 2.69 -3.76
C LEU A 34 -11.93 1.60 -4.46
N ASP A 35 -11.14 0.86 -3.68
CA ASP A 35 -10.38 -0.29 -4.16
C ASP A 35 -10.81 -1.57 -3.41
N PRO A 36 -11.74 -2.35 -3.99
CA PRO A 36 -12.22 -3.58 -3.38
C PRO A 36 -11.14 -4.64 -3.16
N GLU A 37 -10.07 -4.64 -3.97
CA GLU A 37 -8.96 -5.59 -3.84
C GLU A 37 -8.19 -5.33 -2.54
N ILE A 38 -7.95 -4.05 -2.22
CA ILE A 38 -7.28 -3.67 -0.99
C ILE A 38 -8.19 -3.86 0.23
N GLU A 39 -9.50 -3.62 0.10
CA GLU A 39 -10.45 -3.85 1.20
C GLU A 39 -10.57 -5.33 1.59
N GLU A 40 -10.37 -6.26 0.66
CA GLU A 40 -10.39 -7.70 0.94
C GLU A 40 -9.28 -8.13 1.93
N PHE A 41 -8.14 -7.44 1.91
CA PHE A 41 -7.01 -7.72 2.82
C PHE A 41 -7.38 -7.59 4.30
N GLN A 42 -8.41 -6.82 4.64
CA GLN A 42 -8.89 -6.67 6.02
C GLN A 42 -9.29 -8.00 6.65
N GLN A 43 -9.84 -8.94 5.86
CA GLN A 43 -10.33 -10.23 6.36
C GLN A 43 -9.19 -11.21 6.67
N GLU A 44 -7.99 -10.95 6.14
CA GLU A 44 -6.81 -11.80 6.27
C GLU A 44 -5.85 -11.37 7.39
N GLU A 45 -6.09 -10.21 8.04
CA GLU A 45 -5.20 -9.66 9.07
C GLU A 45 -5.21 -10.53 10.36
N VAL A 46 -4.35 -11.55 10.37
CA VAL A 46 -3.86 -12.19 11.61
C VAL A 46 -2.71 -11.33 12.15
N SER A 47 -2.60 -11.16 13.47
CA SER A 47 -1.59 -10.31 14.12
C SER A 47 -0.16 -10.88 14.04
N SER A 48 0.35 -11.08 12.84
CA SER A 48 1.69 -11.60 12.57
C SER A 48 2.75 -10.48 12.68
N THR A 49 4.02 -10.87 12.58
CA THR A 49 5.13 -9.91 12.47
C THR A 49 5.10 -9.18 11.12
N GLY A 50 4.78 -9.87 10.02
CA GLY A 50 4.71 -9.26 8.68
C GLY A 50 3.68 -8.13 8.62
N SER A 51 2.47 -8.36 9.15
CA SER A 51 1.41 -7.35 9.20
C SER A 51 1.81 -6.14 10.07
N GLN A 52 2.48 -6.37 11.20
CA GLN A 52 2.98 -5.27 12.03
C GLN A 52 4.06 -4.44 11.33
N VAL A 53 4.93 -5.08 10.55
CA VAL A 53 5.95 -4.41 9.74
C VAL A 53 5.29 -3.60 8.63
N GLY A 54 4.36 -4.18 7.87
CA GLY A 54 3.63 -3.48 6.81
C GLY A 54 2.90 -2.24 7.31
N ARG A 55 2.17 -2.37 8.43
CA ARG A 55 1.54 -1.24 9.11
C ARG A 55 2.53 -0.15 9.52
N ARG A 56 3.66 -0.53 10.13
CA ARG A 56 4.70 0.43 10.55
C ARG A 56 5.27 1.18 9.35
N LEU A 57 5.51 0.49 8.24
CA LEU A 57 5.98 1.10 6.99
C LEU A 57 4.94 2.06 6.43
N ALA A 58 3.65 1.75 6.52
CA ALA A 58 2.58 2.62 6.05
C ALA A 58 2.55 3.95 6.83
N ILE A 59 2.74 3.89 8.15
CA ILE A 59 2.75 5.07 9.03
C ILE A 59 4.01 5.92 8.81
N ILE A 60 5.19 5.30 8.71
CA ILE A 60 6.46 6.05 8.60
C ILE A 60 6.69 6.55 7.17
N GLY A 61 6.20 5.82 6.18
CA GLY A 61 6.38 6.14 4.76
C GLY A 61 5.62 7.37 4.31
N ASP A 62 4.72 7.92 5.13
CA ASP A 62 3.80 8.99 4.75
C ASP A 62 4.50 10.30 4.39
N ASP A 63 5.27 10.86 5.32
CA ASP A 63 6.04 12.10 5.14
C ASP A 63 7.03 12.03 3.97
N ILE A 64 7.53 10.82 3.68
CA ILE A 64 8.46 10.59 2.57
C ILE A 64 7.68 10.48 1.26
N ASN A 65 6.60 9.70 1.23
CA ASN A 65 5.76 9.53 0.05
C ASN A 65 5.14 10.85 -0.40
N GLU A 66 4.71 11.71 0.51
CA GLU A 66 4.12 13.01 0.17
C GLU A 66 5.04 13.84 -0.74
N ARG A 67 6.36 13.78 -0.51
CA ARG A 67 7.35 14.51 -1.32
C ARG A 67 7.47 13.99 -2.75
N TYR A 68 7.12 12.74 -3.00
CA TYR A 68 7.23 12.09 -4.30
C TYR A 68 5.87 11.85 -4.97
N ASP A 69 4.77 12.07 -4.26
CA ASP A 69 3.42 11.75 -4.72
C ASP A 69 3.06 12.48 -6.03
N GLU A 70 3.38 13.76 -6.16
CA GLU A 70 3.15 14.52 -7.40
C GLU A 70 3.94 13.93 -8.58
N GLU A 71 5.20 13.53 -8.35
CA GLU A 71 6.05 12.93 -9.37
C GLU A 71 5.49 11.57 -9.80
N PHE A 72 5.14 10.71 -8.85
CA PHE A 72 4.53 9.40 -9.12
C PHE A 72 3.21 9.54 -9.89
N ARG A 73 2.33 10.48 -9.49
CA ARG A 73 1.07 10.73 -10.21
C ARG A 73 1.32 11.21 -11.64
N CYS A 74 2.31 12.08 -11.86
CA CYS A 74 2.69 12.52 -13.20
C CYS A 74 3.23 11.37 -14.04
N MET A 75 4.07 10.52 -13.46
CA MET A 75 4.60 9.32 -14.14
C MET A 75 3.49 8.33 -14.50
N LEU A 76 2.58 8.02 -13.58
CA LEU A 76 1.46 7.10 -13.82
C LEU A 76 0.50 7.63 -14.89
N LYS A 77 0.19 8.93 -14.88
CA LYS A 77 -0.61 9.57 -15.94
C LYS A 77 0.05 9.49 -17.32
N SER A 78 1.38 9.58 -17.36
CA SER A 78 2.15 9.51 -18.60
C SER A 78 2.28 8.07 -19.11
N LEU A 79 2.45 7.11 -18.20
CA LEU A 79 2.59 5.69 -18.51
C LEU A 79 1.27 5.08 -18.98
N GLN A 80 0.14 5.51 -18.41
CA GLN A 80 -1.19 4.91 -18.63
C GLN A 80 -1.17 3.38 -18.46
N PRO A 81 -0.80 2.89 -17.25
CA PRO A 81 -0.65 1.48 -17.00
C PRO A 81 -1.97 0.72 -17.19
N ASN A 82 -1.84 -0.51 -17.67
CA ASN A 82 -2.88 -1.50 -17.84
C ASN A 82 -2.34 -2.85 -17.35
N LYS A 83 -3.12 -3.93 -17.48
CA LYS A 83 -2.71 -5.24 -16.96
C LYS A 83 -1.48 -5.84 -17.66
N ASP A 84 -1.16 -5.36 -18.85
CA ASP A 84 -0.13 -5.93 -19.72
C ASP A 84 1.17 -5.10 -19.74
N ASN A 85 1.19 -3.87 -19.20
CA ASN A 85 2.34 -2.95 -19.27
C ASN A 85 2.76 -2.31 -17.95
#